data_AF-A0A842NW66-F1
#
_entry.id   AF-A0A842NW66-F1
#
_cell.length_a   1.000
_cell.length_b   1.000
_cell.length_c   1.000
_cell.angle_alpha   90.00
_cell.angle_beta   90.00
_cell.angle_gamma   90.00
#
_symmetry.space_group_name_H-M   'P 1'
#
loop_
_entity.id
_entity.type
_entity.pdbx_description
1 polymer ?
#
loop_
_entity_poly.entity_id
_entity_poly.type
_entity_poly.pdbx_seq_one_letter_code
_entity_poly.pdbx_strand_id
1 'polypeptide(L)'
;MGIMSVKFEEVASNLLKINQVSPDQMKAWNYFTSLYGQEGALSPRHKELTAISLSIYARCEWCIATHVKSALQLGATNQEIIEAAWIAVLMGGGPSLMYAQRVLQALEEFQDVSDEEQIIRAQAQLAIDSEYKKLYWQLLDYVKYLCNEVDSTVHEVGAKWKLAHNIAENDSKVLARLVSKECERRGWA
;
A
#
# COMPACT_ATOMS: atom_id res chain seq x y z
N MET A 1 10.95 3.33 23.82
CA MET A 1 9.70 3.96 23.35
C MET A 1 10.02 4.70 22.08
N GLY A 2 9.27 4.46 21.00
CA GLY A 2 9.54 5.11 19.71
C GLY A 2 9.14 6.59 19.71
N ILE A 3 9.54 7.31 18.67
CA ILE A 3 9.39 8.76 18.60
C ILE A 3 7.91 9.18 18.53
N MET A 4 7.07 8.43 17.82
CA MET A 4 5.65 8.76 17.70
C MET A 4 4.89 8.47 18.99
N SER A 5 5.27 7.42 19.71
CA SER A 5 4.76 7.08 21.04
C SER A 5 5.06 8.19 22.04
N VAL A 6 6.30 8.70 22.05
CA VAL A 6 6.68 9.86 22.87
C VAL A 6 5.82 11.07 22.51
N LYS A 7 5.66 11.38 21.21
CA LYS A 7 4.82 12.51 20.76
C LYS A 7 3.36 12.35 21.21
N PHE A 8 2.81 11.14 21.13
CA PHE A 8 1.45 10.86 21.58
C PHE A 8 1.28 11.08 23.09
N GLU A 9 2.23 10.61 23.91
CA GLU A 9 2.22 10.82 25.37
C GLU A 9 2.44 12.28 25.77
N GLU A 10 3.28 13.01 25.04
CA GLU A 10 3.47 14.45 25.20
C GLU A 10 2.14 15.20 25.02
N VAL A 11 1.30 14.83 24.04
CA VAL A 11 0.00 15.47 23.83
C VAL A 11 -0.87 15.35 25.07
N ALA A 12 -1.05 14.13 25.60
CA ALA A 12 -1.88 13.91 26.77
C ALA A 12 -1.38 14.71 27.99
N SER A 13 -0.06 14.63 28.27
CA SER A 13 0.52 15.33 29.42
C SER A 13 0.47 16.86 29.28
N ASN A 14 0.66 17.40 28.07
CA ASN A 14 0.66 18.84 27.84
C ASN A 14 -0.75 19.42 27.79
N LEU A 15 -1.75 18.69 27.27
CA LEU A 15 -3.15 19.13 27.32
C LEU A 15 -3.67 19.24 28.76
N LEU A 16 -3.21 18.39 29.68
CA LEU A 16 -3.54 18.52 31.11
C LEU A 16 -2.99 19.82 31.70
N LYS A 17 -1.76 20.21 31.35
CA LYS A 17 -1.17 21.48 31.77
C LYS A 17 -1.93 22.67 31.17
N ILE A 18 -2.30 22.59 29.89
CA ILE A 18 -3.11 23.63 29.23
C ILE A 18 -4.47 23.78 29.92
N ASN A 19 -5.11 22.67 30.30
CA ASN A 19 -6.39 22.70 31.01
C ASN A 19 -6.29 23.35 32.40
N GLN A 20 -5.14 23.26 33.08
CA GLN A 20 -4.93 23.95 34.36
C GLN A 20 -4.82 25.46 34.19
N VAL A 21 -4.23 25.95 33.10
CA VAL A 21 -4.03 27.39 32.88
C VAL A 21 -5.17 28.07 32.11
N SER A 22 -5.91 27.31 31.29
CA SER A 22 -6.98 27.82 30.42
C SER A 22 -8.19 26.86 30.39
N PRO A 23 -8.87 26.63 31.53
CA PRO A 23 -9.92 25.61 31.66
C PRO A 23 -11.16 25.88 30.79
N ASP A 24 -11.59 27.14 30.67
CA ASP A 24 -12.77 27.48 29.88
C ASP A 24 -12.55 27.25 28.38
N GLN A 25 -11.37 27.61 27.88
CA GLN A 25 -10.96 27.34 26.50
C GLN A 25 -10.84 25.83 26.25
N MET A 26 -10.27 25.08 27.19
CA MET A 26 -10.18 23.62 27.07
C MET A 26 -11.54 22.94 27.14
N LYS A 27 -12.48 23.45 27.94
CA LYS A 27 -13.86 22.96 27.96
C LYS A 27 -14.53 23.16 26.59
N ALA A 28 -14.39 24.34 25.99
CA ALA A 28 -14.91 24.62 24.65
C ALA A 28 -14.25 23.73 23.59
N TRP A 29 -12.93 23.56 23.67
CA TRP A 29 -12.17 22.67 22.78
C TRP A 29 -12.64 21.21 22.89
N ASN A 30 -12.76 20.68 24.10
CA ASN A 30 -13.22 19.31 24.33
C ASN A 30 -14.65 19.09 23.84
N TYR A 31 -15.51 20.09 24.00
CA TYR A 31 -16.86 20.04 23.43
C TYR A 31 -16.81 19.95 21.90
N PHE A 32 -16.04 20.82 21.24
CA PHE A 32 -15.87 20.80 19.79
C PHE A 32 -15.31 19.46 19.29
N THR A 33 -14.25 18.94 19.91
CA THR A 33 -13.64 17.67 19.49
C THR A 33 -14.57 16.47 19.73
N SER A 34 -15.43 16.52 20.76
CA SER A 34 -16.47 15.51 20.97
C SER A 34 -17.54 15.49 19.87
N LEU A 35 -17.87 16.65 19.29
CA LEU A 35 -18.77 16.74 18.14
C LEU A 35 -18.10 16.22 16.87
N TYR A 36 -16.82 16.57 16.68
CA TYR A 36 -16.03 16.09 15.56
C TYR A 36 -15.98 14.55 15.50
N GLY A 37 -15.78 13.88 16.64
CA GLY A 37 -15.68 12.42 16.73
C GLY A 37 -16.97 11.63 16.50
N GLN A 38 -18.12 12.30 16.34
CA GLN A 38 -19.41 11.63 16.12
C GLN A 38 -19.59 11.19 14.65
N GLU A 39 -20.45 10.18 14.46
CA GLU A 39 -20.90 9.76 13.13
C GLU A 39 -21.70 10.87 12.43
N GLY A 40 -21.62 10.94 11.10
CA GLY A 40 -22.31 11.95 10.30
C GLY A 40 -22.20 11.67 8.82
N ALA A 41 -22.26 12.71 7.97
CA ALA A 41 -22.06 12.55 6.52
C ALA A 41 -20.67 12.00 6.15
N LEU A 42 -19.67 12.25 7.02
CA LEU A 42 -18.39 11.56 7.02
C LEU A 42 -18.27 10.78 8.32
N SER A 43 -17.87 9.51 8.20
CA SER A 43 -17.61 8.68 9.37
C SER A 43 -16.36 9.15 10.13
N PRO A 44 -16.23 8.85 11.44
CA PRO A 44 -15.04 9.18 12.22
C PRO A 44 -13.75 8.68 11.56
N ARG A 45 -13.78 7.48 10.95
CA ARG A 45 -12.65 6.94 10.19
C ARG A 45 -12.23 7.84 9.03
N HIS A 46 -13.17 8.32 8.21
CA HIS A 46 -12.85 9.24 7.10
C HIS A 46 -12.36 10.60 7.59
N LYS A 47 -12.90 11.08 8.72
CA LYS A 47 -12.44 12.32 9.36
C LYS A 47 -10.99 12.19 9.84
N GLU A 48 -10.64 11.07 10.49
CA GLU A 48 -9.26 10.81 10.93
C GLU A 48 -8.29 10.67 9.75
N LEU A 49 -8.66 9.98 8.67
CA LEU A 49 -7.84 9.92 7.46
C LEU A 49 -7.59 11.32 6.88
N THR A 50 -8.62 12.17 6.85
CA THR A 50 -8.47 13.57 6.44
C THR A 50 -7.56 14.35 7.40
N ALA A 51 -7.70 14.13 8.71
CA ALA A 51 -6.89 14.77 9.73
C ALA A 51 -5.42 14.37 9.63
N ILE A 52 -5.10 13.13 9.24
CA ILE A 52 -3.73 12.69 8.94
C ILE A 52 -3.14 13.52 7.80
N SER A 53 -3.88 13.68 6.69
CA SER A 53 -3.41 14.51 5.56
C SER A 53 -3.14 15.95 6.00
N LEU A 54 -4.06 16.54 6.77
CA LEU A 54 -3.91 17.90 7.29
C LEU A 54 -2.76 18.03 8.29
N SER A 55 -2.51 17.00 9.09
CA SER A 55 -1.41 16.95 10.07
C SER A 55 -0.05 16.97 9.38
N ILE A 56 0.10 16.20 8.29
CA ILE A 56 1.30 16.22 7.44
C ILE A 56 1.46 17.59 6.77
N TYR A 57 0.39 18.12 6.18
CA TYR A 57 0.42 19.42 5.53
C TYR A 57 0.81 20.55 6.50
N ALA A 58 0.27 20.51 7.71
CA ALA A 58 0.59 21.43 8.81
C ALA A 58 1.95 21.13 9.48
N ARG A 59 2.63 20.04 9.11
CA ARG A 59 3.94 19.64 9.66
C ARG A 59 3.92 19.45 11.18
N CYS A 60 2.82 18.91 11.68
CA CYS A 60 2.59 18.74 13.11
C CYS A 60 2.82 17.29 13.54
N GLU A 61 3.99 16.98 14.10
CA GLU A 61 4.32 15.60 14.53
C GLU A 61 3.40 15.08 15.64
N TRP A 62 2.97 15.95 16.57
CA TRP A 62 1.97 15.60 17.59
C TRP A 62 0.64 15.20 16.97
N CYS A 63 0.19 15.96 15.97
CA CYS A 63 -1.06 15.71 15.27
C CYS A 63 -0.97 14.41 14.45
N ILE A 64 0.17 14.17 13.77
CA ILE A 64 0.41 12.91 13.04
C ILE A 64 0.30 11.72 14.00
N ALA A 65 1.00 11.77 15.15
CA ALA A 65 0.95 10.69 16.12
C ALA A 65 -0.48 10.44 16.66
N THR A 66 -1.21 11.49 17.02
CA THR A 66 -2.58 11.38 17.52
C THR A 66 -3.53 10.80 16.48
N HIS A 67 -3.55 11.36 15.27
CA HIS A 67 -4.54 10.99 14.25
C HIS A 67 -4.25 9.64 13.60
N VAL A 68 -2.97 9.23 13.45
CA VAL A 68 -2.65 7.87 13.01
C VAL A 68 -3.15 6.84 14.03
N LYS A 69 -2.89 7.06 15.34
CA LYS A 69 -3.35 6.15 16.39
C LYS A 69 -4.88 6.07 16.45
N SER A 70 -5.57 7.20 16.34
CA SER A 70 -7.04 7.24 16.30
C SER A 70 -7.62 6.56 15.05
N ALA A 71 -7.00 6.76 13.87
CA ALA A 71 -7.43 6.07 12.66
C ALA A 71 -7.31 4.54 12.78
N LEU A 72 -6.19 4.04 13.31
CA LEU A 72 -5.99 2.60 13.57
C LEU A 72 -7.05 2.05 14.54
N GLN A 73 -7.34 2.75 15.63
CA GLN A 73 -8.39 2.37 16.59
C GLN A 73 -9.80 2.32 15.97
N LEU A 74 -10.03 3.11 14.92
CA LEU A 74 -11.28 3.12 14.16
C LEU A 74 -11.27 2.12 12.99
N GLY A 75 -10.26 1.25 12.90
CA GLY A 75 -10.16 0.20 11.88
C GLY A 75 -9.71 0.69 10.51
N ALA A 76 -9.07 1.86 10.42
CA ALA A 76 -8.36 2.23 9.19
C ALA A 76 -7.21 1.26 8.92
N THR A 77 -7.08 0.85 7.67
CA THR A 77 -5.97 0.00 7.22
C THR A 77 -4.72 0.85 6.99
N ASN A 78 -3.55 0.22 7.05
CA ASN A 78 -2.29 0.87 6.68
C ASN A 78 -2.35 1.49 5.29
N GLN A 79 -2.99 0.81 4.34
CA GLN A 79 -3.10 1.28 2.97
C GLN A 79 -3.88 2.60 2.89
N GLU A 80 -5.01 2.72 3.59
CA GLU A 80 -5.79 3.97 3.61
C GLU A 80 -5.04 5.11 4.29
N ILE A 81 -4.31 4.82 5.37
CA ILE A 81 -3.48 5.81 6.07
C ILE A 81 -2.34 6.30 5.16
N ILE A 82 -1.70 5.40 4.41
CA ILE A 82 -0.66 5.73 3.44
C ILE A 82 -1.23 6.54 2.26
N GLU A 83 -2.41 6.18 1.76
CA GLU A 83 -3.09 6.96 0.71
C GLU A 83 -3.44 8.37 1.19
N ALA A 84 -3.93 8.51 2.42
CA ALA A 84 -4.15 9.82 3.05
C ALA A 84 -2.85 10.63 3.15
N ALA A 85 -1.72 9.99 3.47
CA ALA A 85 -0.43 10.66 3.47
C ALA A 85 -0.03 11.14 2.07
N TRP A 86 -0.25 10.34 1.03
CA TRP A 86 0.03 10.71 -0.35
C TRP A 86 -0.83 11.88 -0.86
N ILE A 87 -2.08 12.00 -0.39
CA ILE A 87 -2.88 13.21 -0.66
C ILE A 87 -2.15 14.46 -0.14
N ALA A 88 -1.60 14.43 1.08
CA ALA A 88 -0.83 15.54 1.61
C ALA A 88 0.46 15.80 0.82
N VAL A 89 1.14 14.74 0.37
CA VAL A 89 2.36 14.86 -0.47
C VAL A 89 2.04 15.49 -1.81
N LEU A 90 0.96 15.08 -2.48
CA LEU A 90 0.52 15.69 -3.74
C LEU A 90 0.29 17.19 -3.57
N MET A 91 -0.36 17.59 -2.48
CA MET A 91 -0.74 18.99 -2.22
C MET A 91 0.41 19.84 -1.69
N GLY A 92 1.34 19.27 -0.93
CA GLY A 92 2.42 20.00 -0.23
C GLY A 92 3.83 19.74 -0.75
N GLY A 93 3.99 18.84 -1.72
CA GLY A 93 5.26 18.52 -2.37
C GLY A 93 6.32 17.93 -1.43
N GLY A 94 7.59 18.21 -1.72
CA GLY A 94 8.75 17.66 -1.00
C GLY A 94 8.69 17.84 0.53
N PRO A 95 8.33 19.02 1.08
CA PRO A 95 8.20 19.18 2.53
C PRO A 95 7.18 18.23 3.16
N SER A 96 6.03 18.03 2.54
CA SER A 96 5.02 17.09 3.04
C SER A 96 5.51 15.65 2.93
N LEU A 97 6.31 15.30 1.92
CA LEU A 97 6.96 13.99 1.83
C LEU A 97 7.90 13.73 3.01
N MET A 98 8.61 14.74 3.52
CA MET A 98 9.48 14.57 4.69
C MET A 98 8.68 14.28 5.96
N TYR A 99 7.52 14.91 6.13
CA TYR A 99 6.65 14.66 7.27
C TYR A 99 5.81 13.38 7.11
N ALA A 100 5.53 12.93 5.89
CA ALA A 100 4.85 11.66 5.64
C ALA A 100 5.65 10.46 6.19
N GLN A 101 6.98 10.56 6.32
CA GLN A 101 7.80 9.53 6.97
C GLN A 101 7.40 9.28 8.44
N ARG A 102 6.82 10.28 9.11
CA ARG A 102 6.32 10.13 10.48
C ARG A 102 5.08 9.24 10.55
N VAL A 103 4.29 9.16 9.47
CA VAL A 103 3.16 8.24 9.39
C VAL A 103 3.66 6.79 9.38
N LEU A 104 4.74 6.49 8.64
CA LEU A 104 5.34 5.15 8.64
C LEU A 104 5.82 4.75 10.04
N GLN A 105 6.53 5.65 10.72
CA GLN A 105 6.97 5.42 12.11
C GLN A 105 5.78 5.22 13.06
N ALA A 106 4.70 5.99 12.89
CA ALA A 106 3.51 5.85 13.72
C ALA A 106 2.80 4.51 13.50
N LEU A 107 2.74 4.02 12.25
CA LEU A 107 2.20 2.69 11.95
C LEU A 107 3.03 1.59 12.60
N GLU A 108 4.36 1.64 12.46
CA GLU A 108 5.28 0.69 13.09
C GLU A 108 5.16 0.66 14.63
N GLU A 109 4.95 1.82 15.26
CA GLU A 109 4.91 1.94 16.71
C GLU A 109 3.54 1.66 17.34
N PHE A 110 2.44 1.91 16.61
CA PHE A 110 1.07 1.81 17.16
C PHE A 110 0.31 0.55 16.75
N GLN A 111 0.83 -0.21 15.81
CA GLN A 111 0.33 -1.55 15.54
C GLN A 111 0.91 -2.52 16.57
N ASP A 112 0.05 -3.27 17.25
CA ASP A 112 0.49 -4.40 18.06
C ASP A 112 1.19 -5.41 17.15
N VAL A 113 2.28 -6.01 17.65
CA VAL A 113 3.17 -6.94 16.93
C VAL A 113 2.49 -8.31 16.69
N SER A 114 1.20 -8.33 16.32
CA SER A 114 0.60 -9.38 15.50
C SER A 114 0.80 -9.12 14.00
N ASP A 115 1.25 -7.91 13.64
CA ASP A 115 1.35 -7.43 12.27
C ASP A 115 2.72 -7.67 11.62
N GLU A 116 3.74 -8.14 12.34
CA GLU A 116 4.98 -8.62 11.70
C GLU A 116 4.67 -9.69 10.65
N GLU A 117 3.73 -10.60 10.93
CA GLU A 117 3.31 -11.60 9.96
C GLU A 117 2.58 -10.97 8.77
N GLN A 118 1.81 -9.89 8.98
CA GLN A 118 1.11 -9.19 7.89
C GLN A 118 2.05 -8.31 7.05
N ILE A 119 3.02 -7.66 7.67
CA ILE A 119 4.08 -6.88 7.01
C ILE A 119 5.00 -7.83 6.24
N ILE A 120 5.41 -8.96 6.84
CA ILE A 120 6.17 -10.01 6.16
C ILE A 120 5.34 -10.59 5.02
N ARG A 121 4.04 -10.85 5.19
CA ARG A 121 3.16 -11.32 4.10
C ARG A 121 2.99 -10.27 3.00
N ALA A 122 2.84 -8.99 3.32
CA ALA A 122 2.70 -7.92 2.35
C ALA A 122 4.01 -7.68 1.59
N GLN A 123 5.16 -7.67 2.29
CA GLN A 123 6.48 -7.58 1.69
C GLN A 123 6.81 -8.84 0.87
N ALA A 124 6.48 -10.02 1.37
CA ALA A 124 6.60 -11.28 0.62
C ALA A 124 5.68 -11.27 -0.60
N GLN A 125 4.45 -10.77 -0.51
CA GLN A 125 3.54 -10.66 -1.65
C GLN A 125 4.06 -9.66 -2.68
N LEU A 126 4.58 -8.50 -2.27
CA LEU A 126 5.21 -7.53 -3.15
C LEU A 126 6.50 -8.07 -3.79
N ALA A 127 7.32 -8.80 -3.02
CA ALA A 127 8.53 -9.46 -3.50
C ALA A 127 8.18 -10.57 -4.49
N ILE A 128 7.19 -11.42 -4.17
CA ILE A 128 6.62 -12.44 -5.04
C ILE A 128 6.06 -11.78 -6.30
N ASP A 129 5.33 -10.68 -6.23
CA ASP A 129 4.80 -10.01 -7.43
C ASP A 129 5.93 -9.45 -8.30
N SER A 130 7.01 -8.93 -7.68
CA SER A 130 8.18 -8.44 -8.42
C SER A 130 9.00 -9.57 -9.07
N GLU A 131 9.21 -10.68 -8.36
CA GLU A 131 9.93 -11.86 -8.85
C GLU A 131 9.08 -12.66 -9.84
N TYR A 132 7.78 -12.81 -9.57
CA TYR A 132 6.81 -13.44 -10.48
C TYR A 132 6.70 -12.64 -11.76
N LYS A 133 6.68 -11.29 -11.70
CA LYS A 133 6.72 -10.46 -12.91
C LYS A 133 8.00 -10.68 -13.69
N LYS A 134 9.15 -10.77 -13.03
CA LYS A 134 10.44 -11.09 -13.68
C LYS A 134 10.43 -12.48 -14.33
N LEU A 135 9.95 -13.50 -13.61
CA LEU A 135 9.81 -14.87 -14.11
C LEU A 135 8.83 -14.95 -15.28
N TYR A 136 7.71 -14.22 -15.20
CA TYR A 136 6.71 -14.12 -16.26
C TYR A 136 7.31 -13.53 -17.54
N TRP A 137 8.11 -12.46 -17.45
CA TRP A 137 8.82 -11.90 -18.61
C TRP A 137 9.83 -12.88 -19.19
N GLN A 138 10.60 -13.58 -18.35
CA GLN A 138 11.52 -14.62 -18.80
C GLN A 138 10.79 -15.76 -19.53
N LEU A 139 9.62 -16.16 -19.02
CA LEU A 139 8.79 -17.18 -19.66
C LEU A 139 8.26 -16.70 -21.01
N LEU A 140 7.84 -15.44 -21.12
CA LEU A 140 7.42 -14.84 -22.39
C LEU A 140 8.56 -14.78 -23.41
N ASP A 141 9.78 -14.46 -22.97
CA ASP A 141 10.94 -14.46 -23.85
C ASP A 141 11.32 -15.86 -24.31
N TYR A 142 11.21 -16.86 -23.42
CA TYR A 142 11.38 -18.27 -23.78
C TYR A 142 10.31 -18.74 -24.78
N VAL A 143 9.05 -18.36 -24.59
CA VAL A 143 7.95 -18.67 -25.54
C VAL A 143 8.25 -18.09 -26.93
N LYS A 144 8.71 -16.83 -27.00
CA LYS A 144 9.10 -16.22 -28.28
C LYS A 144 10.27 -16.97 -28.92
N TYR A 145 11.28 -17.33 -28.13
CA TYR A 145 12.44 -18.09 -28.60
C TYR A 145 12.01 -19.44 -29.19
N LEU A 146 11.25 -20.22 -28.43
CA LEU A 146 10.69 -21.51 -28.86
C LEU A 146 9.88 -21.37 -30.15
N CYS A 147 9.00 -20.39 -30.24
CA CYS A 147 8.22 -20.16 -31.45
C CYS A 147 9.14 -19.78 -32.63
N ASN A 148 10.15 -18.93 -32.44
CA ASN A 148 11.10 -18.60 -33.50
C ASN A 148 11.87 -19.83 -34.02
N GLU A 149 12.31 -20.72 -33.13
CA GLU A 149 12.97 -21.99 -33.50
C GLU A 149 12.03 -22.93 -34.26
N VAL A 150 10.76 -23.01 -33.86
CA VAL A 150 9.73 -23.77 -34.58
C VAL A 150 9.51 -23.19 -35.98
N ASP A 151 9.43 -21.86 -36.10
CA ASP A 151 9.23 -21.15 -37.36
C ASP A 151 10.39 -21.36 -38.35
N SER A 152 11.63 -21.43 -37.84
CA SER A 152 12.82 -21.73 -38.65
C SER A 152 12.94 -23.20 -39.04
N THR A 153 12.33 -24.11 -38.29
CA THR A 153 12.46 -25.57 -38.49
C THR A 153 11.35 -26.14 -39.38
N VAL A 154 10.13 -25.64 -39.24
CA VAL A 154 8.93 -26.17 -39.90
C VAL A 154 8.23 -25.05 -40.64
N HIS A 155 7.94 -25.22 -41.93
CA HIS A 155 7.32 -24.17 -42.74
C HIS A 155 5.80 -24.32 -42.89
N GLU A 156 5.26 -25.53 -42.72
CA GLU A 156 3.82 -25.78 -42.76
C GLU A 156 3.13 -25.26 -41.48
N VAL A 157 2.14 -24.39 -41.64
CA VAL A 157 1.46 -23.68 -40.53
C VAL A 157 0.84 -24.65 -39.51
N GLY A 158 0.09 -25.66 -39.95
CA GLY A 158 -0.53 -26.64 -39.05
C GLY A 158 0.47 -27.53 -38.30
N ALA A 159 1.67 -27.72 -38.87
CA ALA A 159 2.75 -28.45 -38.22
C ALA A 159 3.50 -27.59 -37.18
N LYS A 160 3.62 -26.27 -37.39
CA LYS A 160 4.17 -25.33 -36.40
C LYS A 160 3.37 -25.35 -35.09
N TRP A 161 2.05 -25.27 -35.18
CA TRP A 161 1.18 -25.30 -33.99
C TRP A 161 1.34 -26.59 -33.19
N LYS A 162 1.32 -27.74 -33.87
CA LYS A 162 1.47 -29.06 -33.23
C LYS A 162 2.83 -29.21 -32.55
N LEU A 163 3.90 -28.82 -33.23
CA LEU A 163 5.25 -28.93 -32.67
C LEU A 163 5.42 -28.01 -31.45
N ALA A 164 5.01 -26.74 -31.55
CA ALA A 164 5.10 -25.79 -30.45
C ALA A 164 4.28 -26.24 -29.23
N HIS A 165 3.05 -26.72 -29.43
CA HIS A 165 2.22 -27.25 -28.34
C HIS A 165 2.84 -28.49 -27.70
N ASN A 166 3.31 -29.45 -28.50
CA ASN A 166 3.91 -30.68 -27.96
C ASN A 166 5.15 -30.39 -27.10
N ILE A 167 6.00 -29.45 -27.51
CA ILE A 167 7.17 -29.04 -26.69
C ILE A 167 6.66 -28.41 -25.39
N ALA A 168 5.70 -27.49 -25.48
CA ALA A 168 5.21 -26.74 -24.33
C ALA A 168 4.44 -27.60 -23.29
N GLU A 169 3.63 -28.55 -23.75
CA GLU A 169 2.85 -29.45 -22.89
C GLU A 169 3.73 -30.43 -22.10
N ASN A 170 4.85 -30.87 -22.68
CA ASN A 170 5.83 -31.70 -21.98
C ASN A 170 6.51 -30.96 -20.83
N ASP A 171 6.69 -29.65 -20.96
CA ASP A 171 7.39 -28.84 -19.96
C ASP A 171 6.45 -28.33 -18.86
N SER A 172 5.32 -27.67 -19.19
CA SER A 172 4.31 -27.32 -18.20
C SER A 172 2.97 -26.85 -18.79
N LYS A 173 1.88 -27.02 -18.03
CA LYS A 173 0.56 -26.47 -18.38
C LYS A 173 0.52 -24.94 -18.50
N VAL A 174 1.39 -24.23 -17.78
CA VAL A 174 1.49 -22.76 -17.85
C VAL A 174 2.14 -22.34 -19.15
N LEU A 175 3.24 -23.01 -19.52
CA LEU A 175 3.94 -22.77 -20.77
C LEU A 175 3.05 -23.09 -21.98
N ALA A 176 2.34 -24.23 -21.96
CA ALA A 176 1.40 -24.60 -23.00
C ALA A 176 0.39 -23.47 -23.30
N ARG A 177 -0.23 -22.89 -22.25
CA ARG A 177 -1.18 -21.78 -22.41
C ARG A 177 -0.56 -20.52 -23.03
N LEU A 178 0.68 -20.20 -22.67
CA LEU A 178 1.37 -19.03 -23.21
C LEU A 178 1.80 -19.25 -24.67
N VAL A 179 2.23 -20.46 -25.00
CA VAL A 179 2.54 -20.87 -26.38
C VAL A 179 1.29 -20.85 -27.26
N SER A 180 0.13 -21.31 -26.76
CA SER A 180 -1.13 -21.23 -27.53
C SER A 180 -1.44 -19.80 -27.95
N LYS A 181 -1.34 -18.85 -27.02
CA LYS A 181 -1.58 -17.43 -27.29
C LYS A 181 -0.58 -16.85 -28.29
N GLU A 182 0.69 -17.22 -28.20
CA GLU A 182 1.70 -16.75 -29.16
C GLU A 182 1.48 -17.36 -30.55
N CYS A 183 1.09 -18.64 -30.63
CA CYS A 183 0.72 -19.30 -31.89
C CYS A 183 -0.48 -18.61 -32.55
N GLU A 184 -1.51 -18.25 -31.78
CA GLU A 184 -2.66 -17.47 -32.27
C GLU A 184 -2.21 -16.11 -32.82
N ARG A 185 -1.34 -15.38 -32.10
CA ARG A 185 -0.81 -14.09 -32.57
C ARG A 185 -0.01 -14.21 -33.87
N ARG A 186 0.65 -15.34 -34.09
CA ARG A 186 1.43 -15.64 -35.30
C ARG A 186 0.60 -16.24 -36.44
N GLY A 187 -0.69 -16.50 -36.21
CA GLY A 187 -1.59 -17.10 -37.19
C GLY A 187 -1.29 -18.58 -37.46
N TRP A 188 -0.83 -19.31 -36.44
CA TRP A 188 -0.58 -20.76 -36.54
C TRP A 188 -1.75 -21.61 -36.04
N ALA A 189 -2.67 -21.00 -35.29
CA ALA A 189 -3.87 -21.64 -34.77
C ALA A 189 -4.97 -21.79 -35.84
#